data_AF-A0A2E2C4X4-F1
#
_entry.id   AF-A0A2E2C4X4-F1
#
_cell.length_a   1.000
_cell.length_b   1.000
_cell.length_c   1.000
_cell.angle_alpha   90.00
_cell.angle_beta   90.00
_cell.angle_gamma   90.00
#
_symmetry.space_group_name_H-M   'P 1'
#
loop_
_entity.id
_entity.type
_entity.pdbx_description
1 polymer ?
#
loop_
_entity_poly.entity_id
_entity_poly.type
_entity_poly.pdbx_seq_one_letter_code
_entity_poly.pdbx_strand_id
1 'polypeptide(L)'
;MVDPIRIIGVHPISASESCHLVEIELNAPADEFDFGSVTQEMPDQSTDNWQVAYEEQQVGDVEVGSRWAFFFHNLVFERPLLTPLGSIAIPDPTRLPSHLKEIEYYEP
;
A
#
# COMPACT_ATOMS: atom_id res chain seq x y z
N MET A 1 -21.88 -3.27 -6.48
CA MET A 1 -20.60 -3.96 -6.71
C MET A 1 -19.69 -3.58 -5.57
N VAL A 2 -18.95 -4.53 -5.01
CA VAL A 2 -17.91 -4.27 -4.02
C VAL A 2 -16.61 -4.09 -4.79
N ASP A 3 -15.82 -3.06 -4.46
CA ASP A 3 -14.52 -2.84 -5.12
C ASP A 3 -13.55 -3.96 -4.72
N PRO A 4 -12.81 -4.55 -5.67
CA PRO A 4 -11.95 -5.70 -5.41
C PRO A 4 -10.73 -5.34 -4.55
N ILE A 5 -10.38 -4.04 -4.47
CA ILE A 5 -9.35 -3.49 -3.59
C ILE A 5 -9.76 -2.10 -3.11
N ARG A 6 -9.40 -1.77 -1.87
CA ARG A 6 -9.61 -0.44 -1.29
C ARG A 6 -8.48 -0.08 -0.33
N ILE A 7 -8.01 1.17 -0.35
CA ILE A 7 -7.11 1.72 0.67
C ILE A 7 -7.97 2.13 1.86
N ILE A 8 -7.66 1.56 3.03
CA ILE A 8 -8.31 1.85 4.30
C ILE A 8 -7.60 3.01 5.00
N GLY A 9 -6.28 3.08 4.87
CA GLY A 9 -5.46 4.10 5.51
C GLY A 9 -4.09 4.26 4.87
N VAL A 10 -3.56 5.47 4.94
CA VAL A 10 -2.18 5.79 4.60
C VAL A 10 -1.57 6.48 5.81
N HIS A 11 -0.47 5.94 6.30
CA HIS A 11 0.09 6.35 7.59
C HIS A 11 1.57 6.70 7.43
N PRO A 12 1.97 7.96 7.65
CA PRO A 12 3.39 8.30 7.61
C PRO A 12 4.11 7.54 8.73
N ILE A 13 5.27 6.97 8.40
CA ILE A 13 6.16 6.28 9.34
C ILE A 13 7.50 7.02 9.44
N SER A 14 8.29 6.70 10.47
CA SER A 14 9.62 7.27 10.62
C SER A 14 10.63 6.47 9.79
N ALA A 15 11.20 7.10 8.75
CA ALA A 15 12.25 6.55 7.90
C ALA A 15 13.20 7.68 7.47
N SER A 16 14.37 7.34 6.92
CA SER A 16 15.31 8.34 6.37
C SER A 16 14.74 9.13 5.19
N GLU A 17 13.85 8.52 4.42
CA GLU A 17 13.08 9.15 3.33
C GLU A 17 11.58 9.19 3.65
N SER A 18 10.80 9.90 2.83
CA SER A 18 9.34 9.92 2.99
C SER A 18 8.80 8.51 2.75
N CYS A 19 8.22 7.89 3.77
CA CYS A 19 7.64 6.56 3.68
C CYS A 19 6.30 6.50 4.41
N HIS A 20 5.37 5.74 3.83
CA HIS A 20 4.05 5.51 4.39
C HIS A 20 3.77 4.01 4.48
N LEU A 21 3.12 3.61 5.57
CA LEU A 21 2.44 2.32 5.66
C LEU A 21 1.03 2.48 5.08
N VAL A 22 0.74 1.75 4.01
CA VAL A 22 -0.55 1.74 3.32
C VAL A 22 -1.31 0.50 3.74
N GLU A 23 -2.48 0.68 4.37
CA GLU A 23 -3.40 -0.41 4.71
C GLU A 23 -4.46 -0.56 3.62
N ILE A 24 -4.66 -1.77 3.12
CA ILE A 24 -5.66 -2.11 2.12
C ILE A 24 -6.62 -3.20 2.61
N GLU A 25 -7.83 -3.17 2.07
CA GLU A 25 -8.78 -4.26 2.09
C GLU A 25 -8.79 -4.90 0.70
N LEU A 26 -8.51 -6.20 0.63
CA LEU A 26 -8.54 -6.98 -0.60
C LEU A 26 -9.79 -7.87 -0.60
N ASN A 27 -10.71 -7.59 -1.52
CA ASN A 27 -11.92 -8.35 -1.78
C ASN A 27 -11.73 -9.28 -2.99
N ALA A 28 -10.53 -9.84 -3.12
CA ALA A 28 -10.09 -10.76 -4.15
C ALA A 28 -9.12 -11.81 -3.55
N PRO A 29 -8.90 -12.97 -4.20
CA PRO A 29 -7.93 -13.95 -3.73
C PRO A 29 -6.52 -13.34 -3.61
N ALA A 30 -5.94 -13.40 -2.41
CA ALA A 30 -4.64 -12.77 -2.13
C ALA A 30 -3.46 -13.47 -2.80
N ASP A 31 -3.59 -14.77 -3.08
CA ASP A 31 -2.61 -15.59 -3.80
C ASP A 31 -2.45 -15.19 -5.27
N GLU A 32 -3.40 -14.44 -5.81
CA GLU A 32 -3.36 -13.91 -7.18
C GLU A 32 -2.97 -12.42 -7.22
N PHE A 33 -2.71 -11.78 -6.08
CA PHE A 33 -2.39 -10.35 -6.00
C PHE A 33 -0.88 -10.12 -5.84
N ASP A 34 -0.24 -9.66 -6.91
CA ASP A 34 1.18 -9.32 -6.90
C ASP A 34 1.43 -7.92 -6.32
N PHE A 35 1.80 -7.86 -5.03
CA PHE A 35 2.17 -6.61 -4.36
C PHE A 35 3.37 -5.92 -5.03
N GLY A 36 4.30 -6.67 -5.62
CA GLY A 36 5.46 -6.10 -6.33
C GLY A 36 5.10 -5.34 -7.60
N SER A 37 3.86 -5.46 -8.08
CA SER A 37 3.31 -4.68 -9.19
C SER A 37 2.49 -3.46 -8.75
N VAL A 38 2.26 -3.29 -7.45
CA VAL A 38 1.62 -2.09 -6.90
C VAL A 38 2.61 -0.94 -7.00
N THR A 39 2.30 0.06 -7.81
CA THR A 39 3.24 1.12 -8.17
C THR A 39 2.55 2.47 -8.36
N GLN A 40 3.34 3.52 -8.58
CA GLN A 40 2.87 4.82 -8.98
C GLN A 40 3.70 5.32 -10.17
N GLU A 41 3.02 5.82 -11.20
CA GLU A 41 3.69 6.36 -12.38
C GLU A 41 4.59 7.55 -12.01
N MET A 42 5.85 7.46 -12.44
CA MET A 42 6.84 8.52 -12.37
C MET A 42 7.16 8.97 -13.81
N PRO A 43 6.51 10.05 -14.32
CA PRO A 43 6.54 10.42 -15.73
C PRO A 43 7.94 10.67 -16.30
N ASP A 44 8.87 11.12 -15.45
CA ASP A 44 10.23 11.46 -15.84
C ASP A 44 11.21 10.28 -15.69
N GLN A 45 10.71 9.06 -15.41
CA GLN A 45 11.53 7.88 -15.16
C GLN A 45 11.06 6.66 -15.96
N SER A 46 11.98 5.75 -16.29
CA SER A 46 11.66 4.42 -16.82
C SER A 46 10.81 3.64 -15.81
N THR A 47 9.96 2.74 -16.29
CA THR A 47 9.15 1.84 -15.45
C THR A 47 10.00 0.99 -14.51
N ASP A 48 11.23 0.67 -14.91
CA ASP A 48 12.19 -0.09 -14.08
C ASP A 48 12.63 0.67 -12.82
N ASN A 49 12.41 1.99 -12.78
CA ASN A 49 12.75 2.85 -11.65
C ASN A 49 11.51 3.26 -10.85
N TRP A 50 10.31 2.80 -11.23
CA TRP A 50 9.11 3.14 -10.49
C TRP A 50 9.15 2.45 -9.12
N GLN A 51 8.76 3.20 -8.10
CA GLN A 51 8.63 2.65 -6.76
C GLN A 51 7.51 1.61 -6.73
N VAL A 52 7.70 0.57 -5.94
CA VAL A 52 6.74 -0.50 -5.74
C VAL A 52 6.44 -0.69 -4.26
N ALA A 53 5.37 -1.40 -3.93
CA ALA A 53 5.11 -1.80 -2.55
C ALA A 53 6.29 -2.62 -1.98
N TYR A 54 6.59 -2.40 -0.71
CA TYR A 54 7.69 -3.02 0.01
C TYR A 54 7.22 -3.69 1.30
N GLU A 55 7.75 -4.88 1.59
CA GLU A 55 7.47 -5.69 2.79
C GLU A 55 5.97 -5.78 3.12
N GLU A 56 5.18 -6.35 2.22
CA GLU A 56 3.77 -6.61 2.46
C GLU A 56 3.56 -7.59 3.63
N GLN A 57 2.58 -7.29 4.47
CA GLN A 57 2.21 -8.09 5.62
C GLN A 57 0.69 -8.21 5.70
N GLN A 58 0.19 -9.40 5.98
CA GLN A 58 -1.23 -9.59 6.29
C GLN A 58 -1.52 -9.02 7.67
N VAL A 59 -2.60 -8.25 7.81
CA VAL A 59 -2.99 -7.58 9.06
C VAL A 59 -4.43 -7.91 9.42
N GLY A 60 -4.76 -7.92 10.71
CA GLY A 60 -6.12 -8.18 11.17
C GLY A 60 -6.56 -9.65 11.12
N ASP A 61 -7.87 -9.87 11.21
CA ASP A 61 -8.48 -11.21 11.29
C ASP A 61 -8.78 -11.76 9.90
N VAL A 62 -8.19 -12.92 9.59
CA VAL A 62 -8.33 -13.63 8.30
C VAL A 62 -9.78 -13.95 7.96
N GLU A 63 -10.66 -14.09 8.97
CA GLU A 63 -12.07 -14.44 8.77
C GLU A 63 -12.95 -13.25 8.32
N VAL A 64 -12.51 -12.01 8.55
CA VAL A 64 -13.30 -10.79 8.29
C VAL A 64 -12.98 -10.16 6.92
N GLY A 65 -11.91 -10.62 6.26
CA GLY A 65 -11.45 -10.16 4.96
C GLY A 65 -9.92 -10.08 4.91
N SER A 66 -9.35 -10.16 3.72
CA SER A 66 -7.90 -10.11 3.54
C SER A 66 -7.42 -8.66 3.63
N ARG A 67 -7.13 -8.18 4.85
CA ARG A 67 -6.44 -6.92 5.03
C ARG A 67 -4.94 -7.10 4.96
N TRP A 68 -4.29 -6.17 4.30
CA TRP A 68 -2.85 -6.17 4.11
C TRP A 68 -2.31 -4.77 4.36
N ALA A 69 -1.05 -4.69 4.76
CA ALA A 69 -0.32 -3.45 4.82
C ALA A 69 1.02 -3.61 4.11
N PHE A 70 1.50 -2.54 3.47
CA PHE A 70 2.81 -2.50 2.83
C PHE A 70 3.40 -1.11 2.94
N PHE A 71 4.72 -1.00 2.85
CA PHE A 71 5.41 0.28 2.82
C PHE A 71 5.48 0.81 1.39
N PHE A 72 5.43 2.14 1.27
CA PHE A 72 5.61 2.81 -0.01
C PHE A 72 6.34 4.14 0.17
N HIS A 73 7.47 4.30 -0.53
CA HIS A 73 8.29 5.50 -0.48
C HIS A 73 7.79 6.56 -1.45
N ASN A 74 7.88 7.82 -1.01
CA ASN A 74 7.68 9.00 -1.85
C ASN A 74 6.30 9.04 -2.56
N LEU A 75 5.23 8.62 -1.87
CA LEU A 75 3.86 8.70 -2.38
C LEU A 75 3.47 10.12 -2.80
N VAL A 76 2.91 10.23 -4.01
CA VAL A 76 2.28 11.45 -4.52
C VAL A 76 0.76 11.32 -4.39
N PHE A 77 0.15 12.03 -3.44
CA PHE A 77 -1.27 11.87 -3.08
C PHE A 77 -2.26 12.31 -4.17
N GLU A 78 -1.83 13.18 -5.10
CA GLU A 78 -2.63 13.65 -6.22
C GLU A 78 -2.75 12.63 -7.37
N ARG A 79 -2.07 11.48 -7.25
CA ARG A 79 -2.03 10.43 -8.27
C ARG A 79 -2.46 9.10 -7.67
N PRO A 80 -3.15 8.24 -8.44
CA PRO A 80 -3.54 6.93 -7.95
C PRO A 80 -2.32 6.01 -7.80
N LEU A 81 -2.46 4.95 -7.00
CA LEU A 81 -1.65 3.75 -7.16
C LEU A 81 -2.21 2.93 -8.32
N LEU A 82 -1.32 2.34 -9.10
CA LEU A 82 -1.62 1.32 -10.09
C LEU A 82 -1.47 -0.04 -9.41
N THR A 83 -2.45 -0.93 -9.58
CA THR A 83 -2.46 -2.27 -8.99
C THR A 83 -2.90 -3.29 -10.04
N PRO A 84 -2.70 -4.61 -9.81
CA PRO A 84 -3.25 -5.67 -10.66
C PRO A 84 -4.75 -5.56 -10.92
N LEU A 85 -5.48 -4.94 -9.99
CA LEU A 85 -6.94 -4.83 -10.00
C LEU A 85 -7.43 -3.47 -10.52
N GLY A 86 -6.51 -2.64 -11.03
CA GLY A 86 -6.79 -1.31 -11.56
C GLY A 86 -6.18 -0.18 -10.74
N SER A 87 -6.52 1.06 -11.12
CA SER A 87 -6.05 2.26 -10.43
C SER A 87 -6.91 2.57 -9.21
N ILE A 88 -6.26 2.94 -8.11
CA ILE A 88 -6.93 3.27 -6.85
C ILE A 88 -6.43 4.63 -6.33
N ALA A 89 -7.37 5.51 -6.03
CA ALA A 89 -7.08 6.82 -5.46
C ALA A 89 -6.56 6.69 -4.02
N ILE A 90 -5.57 7.52 -3.69
CA ILE A 90 -4.93 7.55 -2.37
C ILE A 90 -5.70 8.54 -1.50
N PRO A 91 -6.16 8.15 -0.29
CA PRO A 91 -6.80 9.08 0.63
C PRO A 91 -5.75 9.97 1.31
N ASP A 92 -6.22 11.04 1.96
CA ASP A 92 -5.35 11.87 2.79
C ASP A 92 -4.68 11.03 3.90
N PRO A 93 -3.41 11.30 4.23
CA PRO A 93 -2.70 10.56 5.25
C PRO A 93 -3.32 10.78 6.65
N THR A 94 -3.34 9.71 7.44
CA THR A 94 -3.92 9.66 8.78
C THR A 94 -2.91 9.16 9.80
N ARG A 95 -3.19 9.35 11.09
CA ARG A 95 -2.31 8.83 12.16
C ARG A 95 -2.30 7.30 12.14
N LEU A 96 -1.13 6.72 12.43
CA LEU A 96 -0.96 5.27 12.53
C LEU A 96 -1.89 4.67 13.60
N PRO A 97 -2.83 3.78 13.22
CA PRO A 97 -3.76 3.16 14.15
C PRO A 97 -3.03 2.11 15.01
N SER A 98 -3.60 1.79 16.18
CA SER A 98 -2.94 0.92 17.16
C SER A 98 -2.68 -0.49 16.66
N HIS A 99 -3.53 -1.04 15.79
CA HIS A 99 -3.39 -2.40 15.26
C HIS A 99 -2.25 -2.54 14.24
N LEU A 100 -1.67 -1.43 13.78
CA LEU A 100 -0.53 -1.43 12.84
C LEU A 100 0.78 -1.04 13.52
N LYS A 101 0.78 -0.76 14.83
CA LYS A 101 1.99 -0.30 15.55
C LYS A 101 3.10 -1.33 15.66
N GLU A 102 2.77 -2.60 15.50
CA GLU A 102 3.72 -3.72 15.59
C GLU A 102 4.41 -3.98 14.24
N ILE A 103 3.98 -3.31 13.17
CA ILE A 103 4.58 -3.43 11.85
C ILE A 103 5.83 -2.56 11.81
N GLU A 104 6.98 -3.21 11.89
CA GLU A 104 8.29 -2.55 11.84
C GLU A 104 8.72 -2.34 10.39
N TYR A 105 9.33 -1.19 10.13
CA TYR A 105 9.94 -0.87 8.85
C TYR A 105 11.45 -1.12 8.93
N TYR A 106 11.98 -1.90 7.99
CA TYR A 106 13.41 -2.09 7.81
C TYR A 106 13.86 -1.39 6.53
N GLU A 107 14.90 -0.56 6.63
CA GLU A 107 15.45 0.09 5.44
C GLU A 107 16.10 -0.95 4.51
N PRO A 108 15.72 -0.99 3.22
CA PRO A 108 16.29 -1.91 2.24
C PRO A 108 17.74 -1.60 1.84
#